data_AF-A0A386WI31-F1
#
_entry.id   AF-A0A386WI31-F1
#
_cell.length_a   1.000
_cell.length_b   1.000
_cell.length_c   1.000
_cell.angle_alpha   90.00
_cell.angle_beta   90.00
_cell.angle_gamma   90.00
#
_symmetry.space_group_name_H-M   'P 1'
#
loop_
_entity.id
_entity.type
_entity.pdbx_description
1 polymer ?
#
loop_
_entity_poly.entity_id
_entity_poly.type
_entity_poly.pdbx_seq_one_letter_code
_entity_poly.pdbx_strand_id
1 'polypeptide(L)'
;MSLARLSEIVAARARLDDRELDLIDRARHDGATWAEIARALGLGSRQAAEQRRQRLVAARRGRLAALDPAASPDVPALRAAVADLHRWIGTDRSWDGRFPRAALTRRTCLLALDAPAGPLYALATHLAGDLAGAGRRLPAPVGDAARRITAVLSTEH
;
A
#
# COMPACT_ATOMS: atom_id res chain seq x y z
N MET A 1 -25.09 -5.92 -15.43
CA MET A 1 -24.86 -6.36 -14.03
C MET A 1 -23.88 -7.53 -13.87
N SER A 2 -23.58 -8.39 -14.88
CA SER A 2 -22.64 -9.52 -14.70
C SER A 2 -21.16 -9.13 -14.79
N LEU A 3 -20.79 -8.21 -15.70
CA LEU A 3 -19.39 -7.83 -15.94
C LEU A 3 -18.70 -7.15 -14.74
N ALA A 4 -19.44 -6.32 -13.98
CA ALA A 4 -18.92 -5.70 -12.75
C ALA A 4 -18.57 -6.73 -11.66
N ARG A 5 -19.31 -7.84 -11.58
CA ARG A 5 -18.98 -8.94 -10.65
C ARG A 5 -17.73 -9.71 -11.08
N LEU A 6 -17.44 -9.75 -12.38
CA LEU A 6 -16.20 -10.35 -12.87
C LEU A 6 -14.97 -9.48 -12.52
N SER A 7 -15.09 -8.14 -12.55
CA SER A 7 -13.99 -7.27 -12.13
C SER A 7 -13.72 -7.36 -10.62
N GLU A 8 -14.74 -7.63 -9.80
CA GLU A 8 -14.57 -7.93 -8.37
C GLU A 8 -13.71 -9.20 -8.13
N ILE A 9 -13.88 -10.24 -8.96
CA ILE A 9 -13.06 -11.45 -8.88
C ILE A 9 -11.59 -11.13 -9.21
N VAL A 10 -11.34 -10.30 -10.23
CA VAL A 10 -9.99 -9.86 -10.59
C VAL A 10 -9.35 -9.10 -9.42
N ALA A 11 -10.09 -8.18 -8.80
CA ALA A 11 -9.62 -7.44 -7.62
C ALA A 11 -9.36 -8.36 -6.41
N ALA A 12 -10.20 -9.37 -6.20
CA ALA A 12 -10.01 -10.35 -5.12
C ALA A 12 -8.75 -11.21 -5.33
N ARG A 13 -8.50 -11.67 -6.56
CA ARG A 13 -7.28 -12.42 -6.91
C ARG A 13 -6.03 -11.57 -6.70
N ALA A 14 -6.08 -10.31 -7.13
CA ALA A 14 -5.01 -9.34 -6.92
C ALA A 14 -4.63 -9.19 -5.43
N ARG A 15 -5.63 -9.01 -4.55
CA ARG A 15 -5.40 -8.94 -3.10
C ARG A 15 -4.84 -10.23 -2.52
N LEU A 16 -5.28 -11.38 -3.01
CA LEU A 16 -4.77 -12.69 -2.57
C LEU A 16 -3.30 -12.86 -2.98
N ASP A 17 -2.97 -12.53 -4.22
CA ASP A 17 -1.59 -12.57 -4.73
C ASP A 17 -0.66 -11.64 -3.92
N ASP A 18 -1.14 -10.44 -3.57
CA ASP A 18 -0.38 -9.52 -2.72
C ASP A 18 -0.13 -10.09 -1.33
N ARG A 19 -1.17 -10.68 -0.73
CA ARG A 19 -1.07 -11.30 0.59
C ARG A 19 -0.12 -12.49 0.58
N GLU A 20 -0.17 -13.32 -0.46
CA GLU A 20 0.74 -14.45 -0.63
C GLU A 20 2.20 -13.99 -0.73
N LEU A 21 2.46 -12.95 -1.54
CA LEU A 21 3.81 -12.39 -1.69
C LEU A 21 4.36 -11.87 -0.35
N ASP A 22 3.57 -11.10 0.39
CA ASP A 22 3.98 -10.54 1.68
C ASP A 22 4.28 -11.64 2.72
N LEU A 23 3.50 -12.73 2.71
CA LEU A 23 3.73 -13.89 3.59
C LEU A 23 5.00 -14.64 3.20
N ILE A 24 5.26 -14.82 1.90
CA ILE A 24 6.50 -15.43 1.40
C ILE A 24 7.70 -14.59 1.83
N ASP A 25 7.66 -13.27 1.59
CA ASP A 25 8.78 -12.37 1.92
C ASP A 25 9.02 -12.30 3.44
N ARG A 26 7.95 -12.32 4.26
CA ARG A 26 8.09 -12.43 5.72
C ARG A 26 8.69 -13.76 6.14
N ALA A 27 8.21 -14.88 5.62
CA ALA A 27 8.77 -16.19 5.93
C ALA A 27 10.26 -16.26 5.56
N ARG A 28 10.65 -15.67 4.42
CA ARG A 28 12.06 -15.55 4.03
C ARG A 28 12.88 -14.68 5.00
N HIS A 29 12.30 -13.58 5.46
CA HIS A 29 12.93 -12.71 6.47
C HIS A 29 13.13 -13.44 7.82
N ASP A 30 12.15 -14.25 8.21
CA ASP A 30 12.17 -15.07 9.43
C ASP A 30 13.06 -16.33 9.29
N GLY A 31 13.73 -16.50 8.15
CA GLY A 31 14.72 -17.56 7.91
C GLY A 31 14.19 -18.82 7.22
N ALA A 32 12.90 -18.91 6.89
CA ALA A 32 12.33 -20.07 6.22
C ALA A 32 12.95 -20.30 4.85
N THR A 33 13.31 -21.54 4.54
CA THR A 33 13.89 -21.95 3.26
C THR A 33 12.82 -22.03 2.15
N TRP A 34 13.26 -21.98 0.89
CA TRP A 34 12.37 -22.17 -0.26
C TRP A 34 11.67 -23.54 -0.28
N ALA A 35 12.29 -24.57 0.29
CA ALA A 35 11.69 -25.90 0.41
C ALA A 35 10.54 -25.91 1.44
N GLU A 36 10.70 -25.22 2.58
CA GLU A 36 9.65 -25.08 3.58
C GLU A 36 8.48 -24.26 3.06
N ILE A 37 8.76 -23.18 2.32
CA ILE A 37 7.75 -22.36 1.66
C ILE A 37 7.01 -23.18 0.59
N ALA A 38 7.73 -23.97 -0.22
CA ALA A 38 7.11 -24.84 -1.21
C ALA A 38 6.14 -25.83 -0.55
N ARG A 39 6.55 -26.49 0.53
CA ARG A 39 5.70 -27.40 1.30
C ARG A 39 4.48 -26.70 1.88
N ALA A 40 4.65 -25.50 2.45
CA ALA A 40 3.54 -24.72 3.02
C ALA A 40 2.52 -24.27 1.96
N LEU A 41 2.97 -23.99 0.73
CA LEU A 41 2.13 -23.60 -0.41
C LEU A 41 1.60 -24.78 -1.22
N GLY A 42 1.93 -26.03 -0.85
CA GLY A 42 1.54 -27.23 -1.61
C GLY A 42 2.25 -27.35 -2.97
N LEU A 43 3.42 -26.74 -3.13
CA LEU A 43 4.23 -26.76 -4.36
C LEU A 43 5.22 -27.93 -4.33
N GLY A 44 5.43 -28.56 -5.48
CA GLY A 44 6.24 -29.78 -5.58
C GLY A 44 7.76 -29.59 -5.47
N SER A 45 8.28 -28.36 -5.44
CA SER A 45 9.72 -28.11 -5.37
C SER A 45 10.07 -26.69 -4.89
N ARG A 46 11.30 -26.50 -4.41
CA ARG A 46 11.84 -25.16 -4.06
C ARG A 46 11.75 -24.19 -5.25
N GLN A 47 12.04 -24.69 -6.44
CA GLN A 47 12.07 -23.90 -7.66
C GLN A 47 10.66 -23.40 -8.03
N ALA A 48 9.63 -24.22 -7.77
CA ALA A 48 8.24 -23.81 -7.95
C ALA A 48 7.87 -22.65 -7.01
N ALA A 49 8.35 -22.65 -5.76
CA ALA A 49 8.14 -21.54 -4.82
C ALA A 49 8.86 -20.26 -5.27
N GLU A 50 10.12 -20.36 -5.70
CA GLU A 50 10.89 -19.23 -6.23
C GLU A 50 10.20 -18.61 -7.46
N GLN A 51 9.77 -19.44 -8.40
CA GLN A 51 9.03 -19.00 -9.58
C GLN A 51 7.65 -18.41 -9.24
N ARG A 52 6.94 -18.97 -8.25
CA ARG A 52 5.66 -18.41 -7.77
C ARG A 52 5.89 -17.00 -7.25
N ARG A 53 6.89 -16.79 -6.39
CA ARG A 53 7.26 -15.45 -5.91
C ARG A 53 7.61 -14.51 -7.06
N GLN A 54 8.47 -14.93 -8.00
CA GLN A 54 8.83 -14.09 -9.15
C GLN A 54 7.61 -13.65 -9.96
N ARG A 55 6.66 -14.57 -10.18
CA ARG A 55 5.38 -14.26 -10.84
C ARG A 55 4.53 -13.27 -10.05
N LEU A 56 4.45 -13.42 -8.73
CA LEU A 56 3.73 -12.48 -7.86
C LEU A 56 4.33 -11.07 -7.90
N VAL A 57 5.66 -10.97 -7.87
CA VAL A 57 6.39 -9.70 -8.00
C VAL A 57 6.11 -9.05 -9.36
N ALA A 58 6.18 -9.82 -10.45
CA ALA A 58 5.90 -9.32 -11.79
C ALA A 58 4.45 -8.85 -11.92
N ALA A 59 3.48 -9.61 -11.38
CA ALA A 59 2.07 -9.26 -11.39
C ALA A 59 1.78 -7.98 -10.60
N ARG A 60 2.39 -7.81 -9.41
CA ARG A 60 2.29 -6.57 -8.62
C ARG A 60 2.85 -5.38 -9.40
N ARG A 61 4.03 -5.51 -10.00
CA ARG A 61 4.63 -4.44 -10.84
C ARG A 61 3.76 -4.09 -12.04
N GLY A 62 3.27 -5.08 -12.77
CA GLY A 62 2.39 -4.87 -13.92
C GLY A 62 1.09 -4.14 -13.55
N ARG A 63 0.51 -4.47 -12.39
CA ARG A 63 -0.65 -3.74 -11.86
C ARG A 63 -0.32 -2.30 -11.51
N LEU A 64 0.78 -2.06 -10.79
CA LEU A 64 1.21 -0.71 -10.46
C LEU A 64 1.46 0.14 -11.72
N ALA A 65 2.06 -0.45 -12.77
CA ALA A 65 2.25 0.22 -14.06
C ALA A 65 0.92 0.48 -14.80
N ALA A 66 -0.03 -0.46 -14.76
CA ALA A 66 -1.35 -0.26 -15.38
C ALA A 66 -2.22 0.78 -14.67
N LEU A 67 -1.99 0.99 -13.36
CA LEU A 67 -2.58 2.07 -12.57
C LEU A 67 -1.97 3.45 -12.87
N ASP A 68 -0.92 3.50 -13.70
CA ASP A 68 -0.14 4.68 -14.09
C ASP A 68 0.00 4.79 -15.64
N PRO A 69 -1.07 5.10 -16.40
CA PRO A 69 -0.97 5.22 -17.87
C PRO A 69 -0.17 6.45 -18.34
N ALA A 70 0.06 7.42 -17.46
CA ALA A 70 0.88 8.59 -17.69
C ALA A 70 1.77 8.79 -16.46
N ALA A 71 3.06 8.46 -16.58
CA ALA A 71 4.02 8.56 -15.49
C ALA A 71 4.21 10.03 -15.08
N SER A 72 3.43 10.50 -14.10
CA SER A 72 3.82 11.69 -13.35
C SER A 72 4.96 11.28 -12.40
N PRO A 73 6.13 11.95 -12.44
CA PRO A 73 7.29 11.60 -11.63
C PRO A 73 7.02 11.65 -10.12
N ASP A 74 5.93 12.31 -9.73
CA ASP A 74 5.54 12.57 -8.34
C ASP A 74 4.74 11.40 -7.73
N VAL A 75 4.13 10.54 -8.55
CA VAL A 75 3.29 9.42 -8.07
C VAL A 75 4.06 8.42 -7.19
N PRO A 76 5.28 7.95 -7.56
CA PRO A 76 6.07 7.09 -6.69
C PRO A 76 6.42 7.75 -5.34
N ALA A 77 6.76 9.04 -5.36
CA ALA A 77 7.08 9.80 -4.15
C ALA A 77 5.85 9.95 -3.24
N LEU A 78 4.68 10.21 -3.83
CA LEU A 78 3.42 10.32 -3.12
C LEU A 78 3.02 8.97 -2.48
N ARG A 79 3.12 7.87 -3.22
CA ARG A 79 2.87 6.51 -2.67
C ARG A 79 3.82 6.18 -1.52
N ALA A 80 5.10 6.51 -1.64
CA ALA A 80 6.07 6.27 -0.58
C ALA A 80 5.73 7.06 0.69
N ALA A 81 5.35 8.34 0.56
CA ALA A 81 4.97 9.17 1.70
C ALA A 81 3.69 8.66 2.39
N VAL A 82 2.69 8.19 1.62
CA VAL A 82 1.47 7.57 2.15
C VAL A 82 1.77 6.22 2.82
N ALA A 83 2.69 5.42 2.28
CA ALA A 83 3.10 4.14 2.88
C ALA A 83 3.83 4.34 4.21
N ASP A 84 4.71 5.35 4.31
CA ASP A 84 5.38 5.71 5.56
C ASP A 84 4.40 6.19 6.62
N LEU A 85 3.42 7.02 6.23
CA LEU A 85 2.32 7.42 7.10
C LEU A 85 1.54 6.20 7.60
N HIS A 86 1.14 5.30 6.70
CA HIS A 86 0.42 4.08 7.05
C HIS A 86 1.20 3.20 8.03
N ARG A 87 2.51 3.05 7.83
CA ARG A 87 3.40 2.29 8.71
C ARG A 87 3.41 2.87 10.13
N TRP A 88 3.56 4.19 10.27
CA TRP A 88 3.54 4.86 11.57
C TRP A 88 2.18 4.77 12.27
N ILE A 89 1.10 4.92 11.51
CA ILE A 89 -0.26 4.72 12.03
C ILE A 89 -0.46 3.28 12.53
N GLY A 90 0.18 2.31 11.89
CA GLY A 90 0.12 0.90 12.29
C GLY A 90 0.90 0.58 13.56
N THR A 91 1.99 1.30 13.84
CA THR A 91 2.80 1.10 15.07
C THR A 91 2.18 1.77 16.29
N ASP A 92 1.38 2.82 16.08
CA ASP A 92 0.72 3.56 17.15
C ASP A 92 -0.63 2.97 17.54
N ARG A 93 -0.64 2.25 18.68
CA ARG A 93 -1.87 1.64 19.23
C ARG A 93 -2.91 2.66 19.68
N SER A 94 -2.51 3.90 19.96
CA SER A 94 -3.42 4.97 20.40
C SER A 94 -4.01 5.77 19.25
N TRP A 95 -3.59 5.50 18.02
CA TRP A 95 -3.83 6.35 16.85
C TRP A 95 -5.29 6.78 16.70
N ASP A 96 -6.22 5.82 16.66
CA ASP A 96 -7.63 6.06 16.33
C ASP A 96 -8.33 7.01 17.32
N GLY A 97 -7.79 7.20 18.53
CA GLY A 97 -8.31 8.12 19.55
C GLY A 97 -7.62 9.48 19.62
N ARG A 98 -6.57 9.75 18.83
CA ARG A 98 -5.75 10.98 18.99
C ARG A 98 -6.41 12.25 18.51
N PHE A 99 -7.24 12.15 17.48
CA PHE A 99 -8.00 13.26 16.93
C PHE A 99 -9.25 12.74 16.21
N PRO A 100 -10.29 13.57 16.03
CA PRO A 100 -11.60 13.13 15.53
C PRO A 100 -11.58 12.39 14.18
N ARG A 101 -10.53 12.59 13.37
CA ARG A 101 -10.39 11.99 12.03
C ARG A 101 -9.34 10.88 11.94
N ALA A 102 -8.70 10.50 13.04
CA ALA A 102 -7.58 9.56 13.02
C ALA A 102 -7.92 8.20 12.40
N ALA A 103 -9.07 7.62 12.79
CA ALA A 103 -9.57 6.38 12.20
C ALA A 103 -9.86 6.52 10.70
N LEU A 104 -10.35 7.69 10.24
CA LEU A 104 -10.50 7.94 8.81
C LEU A 104 -9.13 7.97 8.14
N THR A 105 -8.17 8.73 8.66
CA THR A 105 -6.83 8.85 8.07
C THR A 105 -6.20 7.47 7.84
N ARG A 106 -6.33 6.55 8.80
CA ARG A 106 -5.89 5.15 8.66
C ARG A 106 -6.54 4.45 7.46
N ARG A 107 -7.87 4.57 7.32
CA ARG A 107 -8.64 3.97 6.22
C ARG A 107 -8.29 4.60 4.88
N THR A 108 -8.16 5.92 4.83
CA THR A 108 -7.80 6.67 3.62
C THR A 108 -6.40 6.31 3.14
N CYS A 109 -5.44 6.07 4.05
CA CYS A 109 -4.12 5.55 3.67
C CYS A 109 -4.22 4.19 2.94
N LEU A 110 -5.01 3.26 3.48
CA LEU A 110 -5.21 1.95 2.84
C LEU A 110 -5.83 2.11 1.44
N LEU A 111 -6.87 2.93 1.31
CA LEU A 111 -7.51 3.20 0.02
C LEU A 111 -6.56 3.87 -0.98
N ALA A 112 -5.71 4.79 -0.51
CA ALA A 112 -4.76 5.52 -1.35
C ALA A 112 -3.65 4.60 -1.90
N LEU A 113 -3.17 3.65 -1.11
CA LEU A 113 -2.14 2.70 -1.54
C LEU A 113 -2.61 1.78 -2.68
N ASP A 114 -3.91 1.47 -2.70
CA ASP A 114 -4.55 0.64 -3.74
C ASP A 114 -5.07 1.46 -4.93
N ALA A 115 -5.00 2.79 -4.86
CA ALA A 115 -5.60 3.68 -5.83
C ALA A 115 -4.71 3.90 -7.09
N PRO A 116 -5.34 4.10 -8.27
CA PRO A 116 -4.66 4.66 -9.43
C PRO A 116 -4.25 6.12 -9.18
N ALA A 117 -3.36 6.66 -10.02
CA ALA A 117 -2.74 7.98 -9.81
C ALA A 117 -3.74 9.10 -9.50
N GLY A 118 -4.77 9.29 -10.33
CA GLY A 118 -5.78 10.34 -10.11
C GLY A 118 -6.48 10.23 -8.74
N PRO A 119 -7.13 9.11 -8.41
CA PRO A 119 -7.71 8.91 -7.08
C PRO A 119 -6.69 8.92 -5.93
N LEU A 120 -5.43 8.52 -6.15
CA LEU A 120 -4.35 8.67 -5.17
C LEU A 120 -4.13 10.15 -4.81
N TYR A 121 -4.05 11.06 -5.80
CA TYR A 121 -3.93 12.50 -5.55
C TYR A 121 -5.13 13.06 -4.75
N ALA A 122 -6.35 12.64 -5.09
CA ALA A 122 -7.54 13.06 -4.36
C ALA A 122 -7.52 12.57 -2.89
N LEU A 123 -7.19 11.29 -2.67
CA LEU A 123 -7.09 10.71 -1.33
C LEU A 123 -5.93 11.31 -0.53
N ALA A 124 -4.79 11.58 -1.16
CA ALA A 124 -3.66 12.25 -0.54
C ALA A 124 -3.98 13.69 -0.14
N THR A 125 -4.75 14.41 -0.95
CA THR A 125 -5.29 15.75 -0.59
C THR A 125 -6.17 15.68 0.64
N HIS A 126 -7.07 14.68 0.73
CA HIS A 126 -7.88 14.47 1.94
C HIS A 126 -7.02 14.13 3.16
N LEU A 127 -5.99 13.29 3.01
CA LEU A 127 -5.04 12.98 4.09
C LEU A 127 -4.32 14.24 4.59
N ALA A 128 -3.82 15.08 3.67
CA ALA A 128 -3.14 16.31 4.03
C ALA A 128 -4.07 17.27 4.81
N GLY A 129 -5.33 17.40 4.40
CA GLY A 129 -6.32 18.20 5.11
C GLY A 129 -6.64 17.67 6.52
N ASP A 130 -6.89 16.36 6.64
CA ASP A 130 -7.18 15.72 7.93
C ASP A 130 -6.01 15.86 8.92
N LEU A 131 -4.77 15.73 8.43
CA LEU A 131 -3.55 15.86 9.23
C LEU A 131 -3.26 17.32 9.59
N ALA A 132 -3.49 18.27 8.69
CA ALA A 132 -3.36 19.70 8.98
C ALA A 132 -4.31 20.12 10.11
N GLY A 133 -5.55 19.59 10.12
CA GLY A 133 -6.52 19.81 11.19
C GLY A 133 -6.11 19.24 12.55
N ALA A 134 -5.27 18.21 12.59
CA ALA A 134 -4.72 17.65 13.83
C ALA A 134 -3.58 18.50 14.42
N GLY A 135 -2.79 19.17 13.58
CA GLY A 135 -1.76 20.13 13.97
C GLY A 135 -0.73 19.54 14.95
N ARG A 136 -0.48 20.24 16.07
CA ARG A 136 0.49 19.83 17.11
C ARG A 136 0.18 18.51 17.83
N ARG A 137 -1.01 17.93 17.60
CA ARG A 137 -1.38 16.61 18.16
C ARG A 137 -0.71 15.45 17.41
N LEU A 138 -0.11 15.71 16.26
CA LEU A 138 0.61 14.71 15.49
C LEU A 138 2.00 14.44 16.07
N PRO A 139 2.42 13.17 16.18
CA PRO A 139 3.83 12.82 16.41
C PRO A 139 4.73 13.41 15.35
N ALA A 140 5.98 13.72 15.73
CA ALA A 140 6.98 14.22 14.79
C ALA A 140 7.10 13.37 13.51
N PRO A 141 7.19 12.02 13.56
CA PRO A 141 7.30 11.21 12.35
C PRO A 141 6.07 11.28 11.42
N VAL A 142 4.88 11.44 12.01
CA VAL A 142 3.64 11.61 11.27
C VAL A 142 3.57 13.01 10.65
N GLY A 143 4.04 14.03 11.38
CA GLY A 143 4.20 15.39 10.86
C GLY A 143 5.18 15.46 9.69
N ASP A 144 6.28 14.69 9.73
CA ASP A 144 7.23 14.57 8.62
C ASP A 144 6.60 13.93 7.39
N ALA A 145 5.86 12.84 7.57
CA ALA A 145 5.12 12.19 6.49
C ALA A 145 4.05 13.12 5.90
N ALA A 146 3.31 13.85 6.73
CA ALA A 146 2.32 14.83 6.30
C ALA A 146 2.95 15.94 5.45
N ARG A 147 4.09 16.49 5.89
CA ARG A 147 4.84 17.50 5.12
C ARG A 147 5.30 16.98 3.76
N ARG A 148 5.78 15.74 3.70
CA ARG A 148 6.18 15.10 2.43
C ARG A 148 5.00 14.94 1.48
N ILE A 149 3.84 14.50 1.99
CA ILE A 149 2.60 14.43 1.19
C ILE A 149 2.26 15.83 0.64
N THR A 150 2.21 16.85 1.48
CA THR A 150 1.91 18.22 1.03
C THR A 150 2.92 18.75 0.02
N ALA A 151 4.22 18.49 0.20
CA ALA A 151 5.26 18.93 -0.72
C ALA A 151 5.07 18.33 -2.13
N VAL A 152 4.79 17.03 -2.21
CA VAL A 152 4.55 16.33 -3.49
C VAL A 152 3.23 16.75 -4.14
N LEU A 153 2.20 17.08 -3.35
CA LEU A 153 0.95 17.65 -3.89
C LEU A 153 1.13 19.08 -4.42
N SER A 154 2.14 19.81 -3.95
CA SER A 154 2.38 21.21 -4.32
C SER A 154 3.21 21.35 -5.59
N THR A 155 3.92 20.30 -6.02
CA THR A 155 4.72 20.28 -7.26
C THR A 155 3.90 20.06 -8.53
N GLU A 156 2.62 19.69 -8.42
CA GLU A 156 1.68 19.54 -9.55
C GLU A 156 0.92 20.84 -9.93
N HIS A 157 1.58 22.01 -9.83
CA HIS A 157 1.05 23.29 -10.33
C HIS A 157 1.93 23.88 -11.44
#